data_AF-A0A2K4KKB7-F1
#
_entry.id   AF-A0A2K4KKB7-F1
#
_cell.length_a   1.000
_cell.length_b   1.000
_cell.length_c   1.000
_cell.angle_alpha   90.00
_cell.angle_beta   90.00
_cell.angle_gamma   90.00
#
_symmetry.space_group_name_H-M   'P 1'
#
loop_
_entity.id
_entity.type
_entity.pdbx_description
1 polymer ?
#
loop_
_entity_poly.entity_id
_entity_poly.type
_entity_poly.pdbx_seq_one_letter_code
_entity_poly.pdbx_strand_id
1 'polypeptide(L)' 'MLIETSNRLQRLERCAQALQLSPEPDESKAELLTHIAGYTTVLKGVEAEQTTIGNADVVAAVVTIDEFCELVEKHTQPEA' A
#
# COMPACT_ATOMS: atom_id res chain seq x y z
N MET A 1 4.08 -8.81 -15.46
CA MET A 1 3.87 -7.83 -14.35
C MET A 1 2.71 -8.17 -13.42
N LEU A 2 1.73 -9.02 -13.79
CA LEU A 2 0.62 -9.40 -12.89
C LEU A 2 1.05 -9.96 -11.54
N ILE A 3 2.06 -10.86 -11.52
CA ILE A 3 2.60 -11.44 -10.27
C ILE A 3 3.13 -10.35 -9.33
N GLU A 4 3.74 -9.29 -9.89
CA GLU A 4 4.32 -8.19 -9.10
C GLU A 4 3.22 -7.27 -8.53
N THR A 5 2.14 -7.04 -9.29
CA THR A 5 0.96 -6.31 -8.82
C THR A 5 0.25 -7.05 -7.69
N SER A 6 0.04 -8.36 -7.84
CA SER A 6 -0.61 -9.17 -6.80
C SER A 6 0.22 -9.23 -5.51
N ASN A 7 1.55 -9.32 -5.60
CA ASN A 7 2.42 -9.24 -4.41
C ASN A 7 2.29 -7.89 -3.68
N ARG A 8 2.17 -6.79 -4.42
CA ARG A 8 1.99 -5.45 -3.82
C ARG A 8 0.61 -5.27 -3.19
N LEU A 9 -0.45 -5.80 -3.82
CA LEU A 9 -1.78 -5.84 -3.21
C LEU A 9 -1.77 -6.59 -1.87
N GLN A 10 -1.13 -7.76 -1.83
CA GLN A 10 -0.98 -8.52 -0.58
C GLN A 10 -0.17 -7.75 0.48
N ARG A 11 0.83 -6.97 0.08
CA ARG A 11 1.62 -6.15 1.01
C ARG A 11 0.79 -5.01 1.61
N LEU A 12 -0.02 -4.34 0.79
CA LEU A 12 -0.96 -3.30 1.24
C LEU A 12 -1.99 -3.86 2.23
N GLU A 13 -2.53 -5.06 1.99
CA GLU A 13 -3.46 -5.71 2.91
C GLU A 13 -2.81 -6.01 4.27
N ARG A 14 -1.55 -6.47 4.27
CA ARG A 14 -0.80 -6.69 5.52
C ARG A 14 -0.53 -5.39 6.26
N CYS A 15 -0.19 -4.31 5.55
CA CYS A 15 0.02 -2.99 6.16
C CYS A 15 -1.28 -2.46 6.78
N ALA A 16 -2.42 -2.62 6.12
CA ALA A 16 -3.72 -2.24 6.68
C ALA A 16 -4.03 -3.01 7.96
N GLN A 17 -3.76 -4.32 8.00
CA GLN A 17 -3.97 -5.14 9.19
C GLN A 17 -3.01 -4.75 10.32
N ALA A 18 -1.72 -4.55 10.04
CA ALA A 18 -0.74 -4.12 11.02
C ALA A 18 -1.10 -2.76 11.62
N LEU A 19 -1.52 -1.82 10.77
CA LEU A 19 -1.95 -0.50 11.18
C LEU A 19 -3.23 -0.55 12.03
N GLN A 20 -4.20 -1.40 11.69
CA GLN A 20 -5.39 -1.60 12.53
C GLN A 20 -5.04 -2.08 13.95
N LEU A 21 -4.03 -2.95 14.08
CA LEU A 21 -3.53 -3.46 15.35
C LEU A 21 -2.57 -2.49 16.09
N SER A 22 -2.10 -1.45 15.41
CA SER A 22 -1.17 -0.45 15.97
C SER A 22 -1.85 0.40 17.05
N PRO A 23 -1.11 0.80 18.11
CA PRO A 23 -1.59 1.75 19.11
C PRO A 23 -1.64 3.21 18.61
N GLU A 24 -1.32 3.46 17.34
CA GLU A 24 -1.43 4.78 16.71
C GLU A 24 -2.82 5.43 16.90
N PRO A 25 -2.87 6.77 17.02
CA PRO A 25 -4.12 7.50 17.17
C PRO A 25 -5.05 7.30 15.96
N ASP A 26 -6.36 7.30 16.20
CA ASP A 26 -7.39 6.97 15.20
C ASP A 26 -7.33 7.87 13.96
N GLU A 27 -6.96 9.15 14.10
CA GLU A 27 -6.87 10.11 13.00
C GLU A 27 -5.72 9.76 12.04
N SER A 28 -4.52 9.53 12.56
CA SER A 28 -3.36 9.09 11.78
C SER A 28 -3.60 7.72 11.14
N LYS A 29 -4.26 6.82 11.88
CA LYS A 29 -4.67 5.51 11.36
C LYS A 29 -5.66 5.64 10.19
N ALA A 30 -6.67 6.51 10.31
CA ALA A 30 -7.66 6.72 9.26
C ALA A 30 -7.04 7.33 7.98
N GLU A 31 -6.11 8.27 8.14
CA GLU A 31 -5.38 8.87 7.01
C GLU A 31 -4.55 7.81 6.28
N LEU A 32 -3.74 7.04 7.01
CA LEU A 32 -2.92 5.98 6.45
C LEU A 32 -3.75 4.86 5.80
N LEU A 33 -4.90 4.47 6.38
CA LEU A 33 -5.83 3.52 5.76
C LEU A 33 -6.44 4.08 4.46
N THR A 34 -6.71 5.38 4.40
CA THR A 34 -7.21 6.05 3.19
C THR A 34 -6.18 6.00 2.06
N HIS A 35 -4.91 6.23 2.38
CA HIS A 35 -3.81 6.06 1.42
C HIS A 35 -3.72 4.62 0.91
N ILE A 36 -3.78 3.62 1.80
CA ILE A 36 -3.76 2.20 1.41
C ILE A 36 -4.92 1.87 0.47
N ALA A 37 -6.13 2.37 0.74
CA ALA A 37 -7.30 2.18 -0.12
C ALA A 37 -7.12 2.82 -1.51
N GLY A 38 -6.53 4.01 -1.58
CA GLY A 38 -6.19 4.68 -2.83
C GLY A 38 -5.22 3.87 -3.67
N TYR A 39 -4.12 3.41 -3.08
CA TYR A 39 -3.13 2.57 -3.74
C TYR A 39 -3.68 1.22 -4.20
N THR A 40 -4.52 0.59 -3.38
CA THR A 40 -5.21 -0.66 -3.72
C THR A 40 -6.11 -0.47 -4.94
N THR A 41 -6.81 0.66 -5.03
CA THR A 41 -7.68 0.98 -6.16
C THR A 41 -6.88 1.15 -7.45
N VAL A 42 -5.74 1.85 -7.40
CA VAL A 42 -4.83 2.00 -8.55
C VAL A 42 -4.31 0.65 -9.02
N LEU A 43 -3.79 -0.19 -8.11
CA LEU A 43 -3.25 -1.50 -8.47
C LEU A 43 -4.32 -2.45 -9.02
N LYS A 44 -5.54 -2.44 -8.47
CA LYS A 44 -6.68 -3.21 -9.01
C LYS A 44 -7.11 -2.72 -10.39
N GLY A 45 -7.07 -1.41 -10.64
CA GLY A 45 -7.30 -0.85 -11.99
C GLY A 45 -6.27 -1.33 -13.00
N VAL A 46 -4.98 -1.31 -12.62
CA VAL A 46 -3.88 -1.85 -13.43
C VAL A 46 -4.06 -3.35 -13.73
N GLU A 47 -4.50 -4.14 -12.73
CA GLU A 47 -4.78 -5.57 -12.90
C GLU A 47 -5.98 -5.82 -13.83
N ALA A 48 -7.07 -5.05 -13.66
CA ALA A 48 -8.31 -5.20 -14.44
C ALA A 48 -8.17 -4.77 -15.90
N GLU A 49 -7.46 -3.68 -16.18
CA GLU A 49 -7.27 -3.18 -17.54
C GLU A 49 -6.16 -3.93 -18.30
N GLN A 50 -5.40 -4.81 -17.64
CA GLN A 50 -4.14 -5.38 -18.15
C GLN A 50 -3.19 -4.29 -18.70
N THR A 51 -3.35 -3.06 -18.21
CA THR A 51 -2.60 -1.90 -18.68
C THR A 51 -1.16 -2.08 -18.23
N THR A 52 -0.26 -2.06 -19.22
CA THR A 52 1.17 -2.23 -18.96
C THR A 52 1.65 -1.05 -18.11
N ILE A 53 2.46 -1.33 -17.08
CA ILE A 53 3.16 -0.31 -16.30
C ILE A 53 4.18 0.37 -17.23
N GLY A 54 3.68 1.27 -18.08
CA GLY A 54 4.43 2.19 -18.93
C GLY A 54 3.95 3.63 -18.74
N ASN A 55 2.90 3.82 -17.95
CA ASN A 55 2.47 5.12 -17.47
C ASN A 55 3.35 5.52 -16.29
N ALA A 56 4.10 6.62 -16.42
CA ALA A 56 5.01 7.10 -15.39
C ALA A 56 4.31 7.32 -14.05
N ASP A 57 3.03 7.71 -14.08
CA ASP A 57 2.19 7.88 -12.88
C ASP A 57 1.93 6.57 -12.13
N VAL A 58 1.81 5.44 -12.85
CA VAL A 58 1.64 4.12 -12.23
C VAL A 58 2.96 3.64 -11.63
N VAL A 59 4.09 3.88 -12.30
CA VAL A 59 5.43 3.57 -11.76
C VAL A 59 5.69 4.40 -10.49
N ALA A 60 5.40 5.70 -10.53
CA ALA A 60 5.55 6.58 -9.38
C ALA A 60 4.67 6.10 -8.22
N ALA A 61 3.38 5.83 -8.46
CA ALA A 61 2.49 5.28 -7.44
C ALA A 61 3.00 3.96 -6.85
N VAL A 62 3.57 3.08 -7.68
CA VAL A 62 4.16 1.81 -7.24
C VAL A 62 5.38 2.02 -6.34
N VAL A 63 6.29 2.93 -6.68
CA VAL A 63 7.46 3.25 -5.83
C VAL A 63 7.00 3.83 -4.49
N THR A 64 6.03 4.74 -4.53
CA THR A 64 5.48 5.35 -3.31
C THR A 64 4.75 4.34 -2.42
N ILE A 65 4.16 3.29 -3.00
CA ILE A 65 3.56 2.18 -2.23
C ILE A 65 4.61 1.44 -1.40
N ASP A 66 5.76 1.12 -2.00
CA ASP A 66 6.81 0.38 -1.31
C ASP A 66 7.42 1.23 -0.18
N GLU A 67 7.69 2.52 -0.42
CA GLU A 67 8.15 3.46 0.62
C GLU A 67 7.12 3.64 1.74
N PHE A 68 5.84 3.76 1.38
CA PHE A 68 4.75 3.88 2.33
C PHE A 68 4.61 2.62 3.20
N CYS A 69 4.67 1.43 2.59
CA CYS A 69 4.60 0.17 3.34
C CYS A 69 5.80 0.03 4.29
N GLU A 70 7.01 0.42 3.88
CA GLU A 70 8.17 0.41 4.76
C GLU A 70 8.02 1.36 5.96
N LEU A 71 7.40 2.53 5.75
CA LEU A 71 7.11 3.47 6.84
C LEU A 71 6.09 2.90 7.82
N VAL A 72 5.01 2.29 7.32
CA VAL A 72 4.00 1.63 8.17
C VAL A 72 4.62 0.44 8.91
N GLU A 73 5.44 -0.39 8.26
CA GLU A 73 6.14 -1.50 8.88
C GLU A 73 7.09 -1.02 10.00
N LYS A 74 7.81 0.09 9.80
CA LYS A 74 8.65 0.71 10.85
C LYS A 74 7.84 1.26 12.02
N HIS A 75 6.70 1.89 11.76
CA HIS A 75 5.84 2.47 12.80
C HIS A 75 5.05 1.42 13.59
N THR A 76 4.76 0.26 12.98
CA THR A 76 3.99 -0.83 13.61
C THR A 76 4.87 -1.88 14.27
N GLN A 77 6.19 -1.81 14.12
CA GLN A 77 7.10 -2.66 14.88
C GLN A 77 7.11 -2.23 16.36
N PRO A 78 6.91 -3.17 17.30
CA PRO A 78 7.14 -2.87 18.70
C PRO A 78 8.62 -2.50 18.88
N GLU A 79 8.90 -1.33 19.47
CA GLU A 79 10.24 -1.05 20.03
C GLU A 79 10.63 -2.26 20.90
N ALA A 80 11.75 -2.89 20.56
CA ALA A 80 12.31 -4.06 21.24
C ALA A 80 13.01 -3.68 22.55
#